data_AF-A0A1H3UYJ6-F1
#
_entry.id   AF-A0A1H3UYJ6-F1
#
_cell.length_a   1.000
_cell.length_b   1.000
_cell.length_c   1.000
_cell.angle_alpha   90.00
_cell.angle_beta   90.00
_cell.angle_gamma   90.00
#
_symmetry.space_group_name_H-M   'P 1'
#
loop_
_entity.id
_entity.type
_entity.pdbx_description
1 polymer ?
#
loop_
_entity_poly.entity_id
_entity_poly.type
_entity_poly.pdbx_seq_one_letter_code
_entity_poly.pdbx_strand_id
1 'polypeptide(L)'
;MTRTAPQATFTAPTLPQANRHGINALAATQLQVDIAPYPGMDEGDLIELFWNNCFADSRRITACKVGTLTRLRVPESFIQDGTARVHYQVMQVGHGPARSDLTQVPVKTCYPGGHPCALLDDENQNLAPVGLPETIRRYGVNGSQVRRGIPLTIQPYLNMATGDAITLRWGDVRLDLPRIQAKGVGLPVQVWVPSTVIIEAGDDSRLDVTYCILDRVGNNSRWAPVRTLNIATCAPQPPARPVRAATTYQPRQPGSPCEPG
;
A
#
# COMPACT_ATOMS: atom_id res chain seq x y z
N MET A 1 43.05 -34.27 -28.43
CA MET A 1 42.97 -33.26 -27.36
C MET A 1 41.70 -32.44 -27.59
N THR A 2 40.62 -32.80 -26.90
CA THR A 2 39.35 -32.09 -26.97
C THR A 2 39.50 -30.78 -26.20
N ARG A 3 39.64 -29.66 -26.93
CA ARG A 3 39.68 -28.33 -26.34
C ARG A 3 38.28 -28.01 -25.82
N THR A 4 38.03 -28.28 -24.54
CA THR A 4 36.83 -27.82 -23.83
C THR A 4 36.85 -26.30 -23.87
N ALA A 5 36.15 -25.70 -24.84
CA ALA A 5 35.97 -24.26 -24.88
C ALA A 5 35.23 -23.85 -23.60
N PRO A 6 35.66 -22.78 -22.91
CA PRO A 6 34.91 -22.26 -21.78
C PRO A 6 33.50 -21.90 -22.27
N GLN A 7 32.48 -22.43 -21.60
CA GLN A 7 31.10 -22.02 -21.84
C GLN A 7 31.01 -20.52 -21.62
N ALA A 8 30.69 -19.77 -22.68
CA ALA A 8 30.40 -18.35 -22.56
C ALA A 8 29.25 -18.18 -21.56
N THR A 9 29.54 -17.55 -20.42
CA THR A 9 28.57 -17.32 -19.37
C THR A 9 27.78 -16.09 -19.75
N PHE A 10 26.57 -16.30 -20.26
CA PHE A 10 25.68 -15.20 -20.64
C PHE A 10 25.05 -14.59 -19.39
N THR A 11 25.17 -13.28 -19.25
CA THR A 11 24.64 -12.55 -18.09
C THR A 11 23.13 -12.68 -17.99
N ALA A 12 22.62 -12.70 -16.77
CA ALA A 12 21.19 -12.69 -16.49
C ALA A 12 20.45 -11.52 -17.21
N PRO A 13 19.22 -11.76 -17.71
CA PRO A 13 18.38 -10.70 -18.25
C PRO A 13 17.99 -9.68 -17.18
N THR A 14 17.76 -8.43 -17.57
CA THR A 14 17.31 -7.36 -16.67
C THR A 14 15.88 -6.94 -16.99
N LEU A 15 15.12 -6.51 -15.98
CA LEU A 15 13.73 -6.09 -16.13
C LEU A 15 13.58 -4.64 -15.66
N PRO A 16 13.66 -3.65 -16.57
CA PRO A 16 13.70 -2.23 -16.19
C PRO A 16 12.43 -1.74 -15.47
N GLN A 17 11.29 -2.41 -15.71
CA GLN A 17 10.01 -2.06 -15.09
C GLN A 17 9.77 -2.76 -13.74
N ALA A 18 10.63 -3.71 -13.35
CA ALA A 18 10.54 -4.30 -12.03
C ALA A 18 11.01 -3.28 -11.00
N ASN A 19 10.21 -3.04 -9.96
CA ASN A 19 10.67 -2.28 -8.82
C ASN A 19 11.51 -3.16 -7.89
N ARG A 20 12.04 -2.57 -6.80
CA ARG A 20 12.86 -3.28 -5.81
C ARG A 20 12.20 -4.55 -5.25
N HIS A 21 10.89 -4.63 -5.29
CA HIS A 21 10.09 -5.66 -4.66
C HIS A 21 9.31 -6.55 -5.65
N GLY A 22 9.40 -6.29 -6.95
CA GLY A 22 8.77 -7.10 -8.00
C GLY A 22 8.14 -6.35 -9.16
N ILE A 23 7.35 -7.09 -9.94
CA ILE A 23 6.55 -6.59 -11.06
C ILE A 23 5.12 -6.41 -10.59
N ASN A 24 4.56 -5.23 -10.86
CA ASN A 24 3.20 -4.86 -10.56
C ASN A 24 2.28 -5.00 -11.77
N ALA A 25 0.98 -4.82 -11.58
CA ALA A 25 -0.01 -5.00 -12.64
C ALA A 25 0.25 -4.07 -13.83
N LEU A 26 0.61 -2.81 -13.58
CA LEU A 26 0.90 -1.85 -14.65
C LEU A 26 2.12 -2.28 -15.47
N ALA A 27 3.21 -2.66 -14.80
CA ALA A 27 4.42 -3.16 -15.45
C ALA A 27 4.16 -4.44 -16.26
N ALA A 28 3.23 -5.28 -15.82
CA ALA A 28 2.87 -6.51 -16.53
C ALA A 28 2.27 -6.25 -17.93
N THR A 29 1.47 -5.19 -18.10
CA THR A 29 0.82 -4.87 -19.40
C THR A 29 1.80 -4.63 -20.56
N GLN A 30 3.01 -4.15 -20.24
CA GLN A 30 4.03 -3.78 -21.21
C GLN A 30 5.41 -4.27 -20.77
N LEU A 31 5.50 -5.47 -20.22
CA LEU A 31 6.74 -5.98 -19.64
C LEU A 31 7.84 -6.15 -20.70
N GLN A 32 8.99 -5.52 -20.44
CA GLN A 32 10.19 -5.56 -21.26
C GLN A 32 11.32 -6.28 -20.52
N VAL A 33 12.09 -7.05 -21.29
CA VAL A 33 13.29 -7.73 -20.83
C VAL A 33 14.47 -7.22 -21.64
N ASP A 34 15.47 -6.73 -20.93
CA ASP A 34 16.67 -6.11 -21.45
C ASP A 34 17.83 -7.10 -21.34
N ILE A 35 18.39 -7.46 -22.48
CA ILE A 35 19.52 -8.39 -22.62
C ILE A 35 20.75 -7.57 -23.02
N ALA A 36 21.75 -7.57 -22.14
CA ALA A 36 23.01 -6.89 -22.38
C ALA A 36 23.76 -7.51 -23.58
N PRO A 37 24.57 -6.72 -24.30
CA PRO A 37 25.47 -7.27 -25.31
C PRO A 37 26.37 -8.34 -24.69
N TYR A 38 26.49 -9.48 -25.36
CA TYR A 38 27.32 -10.60 -24.89
C TYR A 38 28.62 -10.75 -25.70
N PRO A 39 29.65 -11.39 -25.13
CA PRO A 39 30.88 -11.68 -25.85
C PRO A 39 30.62 -12.52 -27.10
N GLY A 40 31.13 -12.08 -28.25
CA GLY A 40 30.94 -12.76 -29.53
C GLY A 40 29.56 -12.58 -30.16
N MET A 41 28.77 -11.60 -29.71
CA MET A 41 27.53 -11.20 -30.38
C MET A 41 27.81 -10.80 -31.83
N ASP A 42 27.12 -11.44 -32.77
CA ASP A 42 27.30 -11.20 -34.20
C ASP A 42 25.96 -11.09 -34.94
N GLU A 43 26.00 -10.57 -36.16
CA GLU A 43 24.85 -10.54 -37.04
C GLU A 43 24.36 -11.96 -37.35
N GLY A 44 23.06 -12.17 -37.21
CA GLY A 44 22.42 -13.45 -37.48
C GLY A 44 22.21 -14.33 -36.25
N ASP A 45 22.83 -13.99 -35.12
CA ASP A 45 22.55 -14.65 -33.84
C ASP A 45 21.06 -14.53 -33.49
N LEU A 46 20.46 -15.62 -33.02
CA LEU A 46 19.05 -15.66 -32.61
C LEU A 46 18.97 -15.74 -31.08
N ILE A 47 18.31 -14.76 -30.48
CA ILE A 47 17.98 -14.72 -29.06
C ILE A 47 16.55 -15.18 -28.87
N GLU A 48 16.33 -16.16 -28.01
CA GLU A 48 15.02 -16.64 -27.57
C GLU A 48 14.82 -16.34 -26.09
N LEU A 49 13.73 -15.66 -25.76
CA LEU A 49 13.35 -15.35 -24.39
C LEU A 49 12.38 -16.40 -23.85
N PHE A 50 12.66 -16.86 -22.63
CA PHE A 50 11.83 -17.81 -21.91
C PHE A 50 11.33 -17.20 -20.61
N TRP A 51 10.01 -17.24 -20.42
CA TRP A 51 9.32 -16.86 -19.20
C TRP A 51 8.67 -18.10 -18.58
N ASN A 52 9.08 -18.46 -17.36
CA ASN A 52 8.66 -19.71 -16.70
C ASN A 52 8.84 -20.96 -17.58
N ASN A 53 9.95 -21.01 -18.34
CA ASN A 53 10.28 -22.03 -19.33
C ASN A 53 9.36 -22.09 -20.56
N CYS A 54 8.44 -21.15 -20.72
CA CYS A 54 7.65 -20.99 -21.94
C CYS A 54 8.32 -19.97 -22.87
N PHE A 55 8.38 -20.27 -24.16
CA PHE A 55 8.87 -19.32 -25.16
C PHE A 55 7.97 -18.09 -25.19
N ALA A 56 8.55 -16.90 -24.97
CA ALA A 56 7.82 -15.65 -24.87
C ALA A 56 8.01 -14.75 -26.09
N ASP A 57 9.25 -14.62 -26.58
CA ASP A 57 9.61 -13.75 -27.70
C ASP A 57 10.98 -14.16 -28.28
N SER A 58 11.31 -13.71 -29.48
CA SER A 58 12.64 -13.88 -30.05
C SER A 58 13.08 -12.71 -30.91
N ARG A 59 14.40 -12.57 -31.06
CA ARG A 59 15.01 -11.55 -31.91
C ARG A 59 16.26 -12.10 -32.57
N ARG A 60 16.31 -11.95 -33.89
CA ARG A 60 17.55 -12.11 -34.65
C ARG A 60 18.33 -10.80 -34.62
N ILE A 61 19.63 -10.88 -34.34
CA ILE A 61 20.53 -9.73 -34.34
C ILE A 61 20.82 -9.30 -35.78
N THR A 62 20.69 -8.01 -36.03
CA THR A 62 21.04 -7.36 -37.31
C THR A 62 22.37 -6.63 -37.16
N ALA A 63 23.11 -6.39 -38.26
CA ALA A 63 24.39 -5.68 -38.23
C ALA A 63 24.39 -4.40 -37.37
N CYS A 64 23.33 -3.58 -37.47
CA CYS A 64 23.20 -2.32 -36.74
C CYS A 64 22.91 -2.47 -35.24
N LYS A 65 22.67 -3.69 -34.75
CA LYS A 65 22.36 -3.99 -33.34
C LYS A 65 23.45 -4.78 -32.64
N VAL A 66 24.50 -5.18 -33.35
CA VAL A 66 25.69 -5.81 -32.76
C VAL A 66 26.31 -4.87 -31.72
N GLY A 67 26.63 -5.41 -30.55
CA GLY A 67 27.19 -4.64 -29.43
C GLY A 67 26.17 -3.74 -28.70
N THR A 68 24.89 -3.82 -29.04
CA THR A 68 23.82 -3.03 -28.39
C THR A 68 22.87 -3.91 -27.58
N LEU A 69 22.23 -3.30 -26.58
CA LEU A 69 21.25 -3.97 -25.75
C LEU A 69 20.03 -4.41 -26.59
N THR A 70 19.64 -5.67 -26.44
CA THR A 70 18.45 -6.21 -27.10
C THR A 70 17.28 -6.22 -26.14
N ARG A 71 16.15 -5.67 -26.59
CA ARG A 71 14.92 -5.59 -25.82
C ARG A 71 13.85 -6.50 -26.41
N LEU A 72 13.26 -7.33 -25.56
CA LEU A 72 12.21 -8.28 -25.89
C LEU A 72 10.98 -8.01 -25.02
N ARG A 73 9.79 -8.31 -25.55
CA ARG A 73 8.53 -8.09 -24.81
C ARG A 73 7.98 -9.42 -24.31
N VAL A 74 7.57 -9.46 -23.05
CA VAL A 74 6.81 -10.60 -22.51
C VAL A 74 5.31 -10.29 -22.68
N PRO A 75 4.52 -11.14 -23.36
CA PRO A 75 3.09 -10.95 -23.44
C PRO A 75 2.43 -11.04 -22.05
N GLU A 76 1.44 -10.19 -21.78
CA GLU A 76 0.76 -10.14 -20.48
C GLU A 76 0.13 -11.48 -20.09
N SER A 77 -0.34 -12.27 -21.07
CA SER A 77 -0.93 -13.59 -20.85
C SER A 77 0.02 -14.61 -20.21
N PHE A 78 1.34 -14.40 -20.27
CA PHE A 78 2.34 -15.26 -19.63
C PHE A 78 2.60 -14.87 -18.17
N ILE A 79 2.17 -13.67 -17.76
CA ILE A 79 2.50 -13.09 -16.47
C ILE A 79 1.46 -13.55 -15.46
N GLN A 80 1.92 -14.37 -14.52
CA GLN A 80 1.11 -14.93 -13.44
C GLN A 80 1.71 -14.54 -12.09
N ASP A 81 0.85 -14.39 -11.09
CA ASP A 81 1.25 -14.12 -9.72
C ASP A 81 2.16 -15.22 -9.18
N GLY A 82 3.21 -14.83 -8.47
CA GLY A 82 4.19 -15.76 -7.91
C GLY A 82 5.62 -15.32 -8.16
N THR A 83 6.55 -16.28 -8.15
CA THR A 83 7.95 -16.01 -8.50
C THR A 83 8.19 -16.45 -9.93
N ALA A 84 8.35 -15.49 -10.83
CA ALA A 84 8.65 -15.75 -12.23
C ALA A 84 10.14 -16.01 -12.44
N ARG A 85 10.44 -16.88 -13.41
CA ARG A 85 11.78 -17.29 -13.81
C ARG A 85 12.03 -16.85 -15.24
N VAL A 86 13.02 -16.00 -15.44
CA VAL A 86 13.33 -15.40 -16.74
C VAL A 86 14.75 -15.78 -17.15
N HIS A 87 14.90 -16.33 -18.34
CA HIS A 87 16.20 -16.60 -18.94
C HIS A 87 16.08 -16.46 -20.45
N TYR A 88 17.21 -16.39 -21.13
CA TYR A 88 17.27 -16.41 -22.58
C TYR A 88 18.26 -17.45 -23.07
N GLN A 89 18.10 -17.83 -24.32
CA GLN A 89 19.00 -18.72 -25.03
C GLN A 89 19.50 -18.00 -26.28
N VAL A 90 20.79 -18.13 -26.57
CA VAL A 90 21.41 -17.62 -27.79
C VAL A 90 21.78 -18.80 -28.67
N MET A 91 21.38 -18.74 -29.93
CA MET A 91 21.83 -19.63 -30.99
C MET A 91 22.77 -18.85 -31.90
N GLN A 92 24.07 -19.09 -31.73
CA GLN A 92 25.10 -18.49 -32.57
C GLN A 92 25.42 -19.41 -33.74
N VAL A 93 25.75 -18.82 -34.90
CA VAL A 93 26.08 -19.59 -36.09
C VAL A 93 27.32 -20.44 -35.84
N GLY A 94 27.21 -21.77 -36.02
CA GLY A 94 28.32 -22.70 -35.81
C GLY A 94 28.54 -23.13 -34.34
N HIS A 95 27.70 -22.68 -33.40
CA HIS A 95 27.74 -23.09 -32.00
C HIS A 95 26.45 -23.79 -31.58
N GLY A 96 26.53 -24.59 -30.51
CA GLY A 96 25.33 -25.13 -29.86
C GLY A 96 24.55 -24.03 -29.11
N PRO A 97 23.26 -24.26 -28.81
CA PRO A 97 22.48 -23.32 -28.01
C PRO A 97 23.12 -23.13 -26.64
N ALA A 98 23.29 -21.87 -26.22
CA ALA A 98 23.84 -21.54 -24.92
C ALA A 98 22.87 -20.64 -24.14
N ARG A 99 22.70 -20.93 -22.85
CA ARG A 99 21.68 -20.32 -21.98
C ARG A 99 22.32 -19.31 -21.04
N SER A 100 21.54 -18.29 -20.70
CA SER A 100 21.92 -17.31 -19.69
C SER A 100 21.58 -17.73 -18.27
N ASP A 101 22.15 -16.98 -17.33
CA ASP A 101 21.81 -17.06 -15.93
C ASP A 101 20.32 -16.74 -15.70
N LEU A 102 19.75 -17.42 -14.71
CA LEU A 102 18.33 -17.29 -14.38
C LEU A 102 18.08 -16.03 -13.54
N THR A 103 17.13 -15.20 -13.96
CA THR A 103 16.59 -14.12 -13.15
C THR A 103 15.28 -14.55 -12.49
N GLN A 104 15.19 -14.39 -11.18
CA GLN A 104 13.97 -14.64 -10.42
C GLN A 104 13.36 -13.31 -9.97
N VAL A 105 12.09 -13.10 -10.29
CA VAL A 105 11.39 -11.87 -9.96
C VAL A 105 10.00 -12.18 -9.37
N PRO A 106 9.65 -11.63 -8.21
CA PRO A 106 8.29 -11.73 -7.70
C PRO A 106 7.34 -10.89 -8.56
N VAL A 107 6.18 -11.45 -8.87
CA VAL A 107 5.11 -10.87 -9.67
C VAL A 107 3.84 -10.84 -8.82
N LYS A 108 3.18 -9.68 -8.79
CA LYS A 108 1.85 -9.51 -8.22
C LYS A 108 1.06 -8.54 -9.10
N THR A 109 0.11 -9.08 -9.86
CA THR A 109 -0.83 -8.35 -10.72
C THR A 109 -2.19 -8.17 -10.05
N CYS A 110 -2.50 -8.97 -9.02
CA CYS A 110 -3.72 -8.82 -8.25
C CYS A 110 -3.68 -7.61 -7.31
N TYR A 111 -4.53 -6.62 -7.58
CA TYR A 111 -4.68 -5.41 -6.77
C TYR A 111 -5.24 -5.71 -5.37
N PRO A 112 -4.80 -5.00 -4.31
CA PRO A 112 -5.45 -5.05 -3.01
C PRO A 112 -6.89 -4.54 -3.12
N GLY A 113 -7.84 -5.32 -2.60
CA GLY A 113 -9.27 -5.04 -2.80
C GLY A 113 -9.76 -5.36 -4.22
N GLY A 114 -9.01 -6.09 -5.05
CA GLY A 114 -9.45 -6.42 -6.41
C GLY A 114 -9.34 -5.26 -7.40
N HIS A 115 -9.74 -5.51 -8.65
CA HIS A 115 -9.63 -4.53 -9.73
C HIS A 115 -10.61 -3.37 -9.48
N PRO A 116 -10.12 -2.12 -9.40
CA PRO A 116 -10.99 -0.95 -9.30
C PRO A 116 -11.88 -0.88 -10.54
N CYS A 117 -13.17 -0.56 -10.35
CA CYS A 117 -14.08 -0.38 -11.47
C CYS A 117 -13.69 0.89 -12.24
N ALA A 118 -13.47 0.78 -13.55
CA ALA A 118 -13.03 1.91 -14.40
C ALA A 118 -14.05 3.07 -14.49
N LEU A 119 -15.28 2.88 -13.98
CA LEU A 119 -16.32 3.92 -13.94
C LEU A 119 -16.21 4.85 -12.71
N LEU A 120 -15.43 4.45 -11.70
CA LEU A 120 -15.23 5.18 -10.45
C LEU A 120 -13.73 5.37 -10.26
N ASP A 121 -13.19 6.44 -10.86
CA ASP A 121 -11.74 6.62 -11.04
C ASP A 121 -10.91 6.61 -9.75
N ASP A 122 -11.52 6.93 -8.60
CA ASP A 122 -10.80 7.08 -7.33
C ASP A 122 -11.35 6.22 -6.17
N GLU A 123 -12.48 5.53 -6.35
CA GLU A 123 -13.11 4.73 -5.28
C GLU A 123 -13.26 3.25 -5.67
N ASN A 124 -12.78 2.36 -4.82
CA ASN A 124 -12.87 0.91 -4.97
C ASN A 124 -13.98 0.31 -4.10
N GLN A 125 -15.14 0.05 -4.71
CA GLN A 125 -16.33 -0.52 -4.06
C GLN A 125 -16.14 -1.94 -3.50
N ASN A 126 -15.08 -2.64 -3.89
CA ASN A 126 -14.76 -3.95 -3.36
C ASN A 126 -14.14 -3.88 -1.94
N LEU A 127 -13.69 -2.70 -1.52
CA LEU A 127 -13.20 -2.45 -0.17
C LEU A 127 -14.37 -2.12 0.77
N ALA A 128 -14.32 -2.65 1.98
CA ALA A 128 -15.28 -2.26 3.01
C ALA A 128 -14.97 -0.83 3.49
N PRO A 129 -15.99 0.02 3.71
CA PRO A 129 -15.80 1.29 4.43
C PRO A 129 -15.23 1.05 5.83
N VAL A 130 -14.63 2.09 6.42
CA VAL A 130 -14.08 1.98 7.78
C VAL A 130 -15.17 1.60 8.81
N GLY A 131 -14.84 0.62 9.64
CA GLY A 131 -15.64 0.19 10.77
C GLY A 131 -15.40 1.12 11.96
N LEU A 132 -16.49 1.64 12.52
CA LEU A 132 -16.47 2.54 13.68
C LEU A 132 -17.49 2.07 14.71
N PRO A 133 -17.25 2.31 16.01
CA PRO A 133 -18.22 2.03 17.06
C PRO A 133 -19.60 2.61 16.76
N GLU A 134 -20.65 1.84 17.03
CA GLU A 134 -22.04 2.23 16.75
C GLU A 134 -22.42 3.56 17.44
N THR A 135 -21.85 3.83 18.61
CA THR A 135 -22.06 5.09 19.32
C THR A 135 -21.55 6.30 18.54
N ILE A 136 -20.37 6.19 17.91
CA ILE A 136 -19.80 7.25 17.06
C ILE A 136 -20.63 7.40 15.78
N ARG A 137 -21.09 6.30 15.21
CA ARG A 137 -21.92 6.31 13.99
C ARG A 137 -23.26 7.03 14.20
N ARG A 138 -23.89 6.84 15.36
CA ARG A 138 -25.21 7.40 15.65
C ARG A 138 -25.16 8.81 16.21
N TYR A 139 -24.22 9.08 17.10
CA TYR A 139 -24.19 10.31 17.90
C TYR A 139 -23.03 11.24 17.54
N GLY A 140 -22.18 10.84 16.60
CA GLY A 140 -20.97 11.57 16.24
C GLY A 140 -19.85 11.40 17.26
N VAL A 141 -18.76 12.13 17.02
CA VAL A 141 -17.60 12.15 17.90
C VAL A 141 -17.79 13.21 18.98
N ASN A 142 -17.68 12.82 20.25
CA ASN A 142 -17.73 13.75 21.38
C ASN A 142 -16.33 14.16 21.86
N GLY A 143 -16.23 15.25 22.62
CA GLY A 143 -14.94 15.78 23.09
C GLY A 143 -14.11 14.82 23.96
N SER A 144 -14.72 13.82 24.61
CA SER A 144 -13.96 12.79 25.34
C SER A 144 -13.28 11.80 24.39
N GLN A 145 -13.92 11.49 23.26
CA GLN A 145 -13.37 10.63 22.21
C GLN A 145 -12.29 11.36 21.43
N VAL A 146 -12.45 12.67 21.17
CA VAL A 146 -11.39 13.50 20.59
C VAL A 146 -10.12 13.43 21.44
N ARG A 147 -10.25 13.51 22.77
CA ARG A 147 -9.10 13.45 23.69
C ARG A 147 -8.47 12.06 23.83
N ARG A 148 -9.28 10.99 23.83
CA ARG A 148 -8.79 9.61 24.03
C ARG A 148 -8.28 8.97 22.74
N GLY A 149 -8.80 9.41 21.60
CA GLY A 149 -8.65 8.70 20.33
C GLY A 149 -9.84 7.79 20.04
N ILE A 150 -9.92 7.33 18.81
CA ILE A 150 -11.05 6.58 18.28
C ILE A 150 -10.58 5.21 17.77
N PRO A 151 -11.18 4.11 18.23
CA PRO A 151 -10.94 2.80 17.62
C PRO A 151 -11.63 2.74 16.26
N LEU A 152 -10.89 2.27 15.26
CA LEU A 152 -11.32 2.07 13.89
C LEU A 152 -10.93 0.65 13.45
N THR A 153 -11.77 0.01 12.67
CA THR A 153 -11.51 -1.32 12.12
C THR A 153 -11.54 -1.29 10.61
N ILE A 154 -10.52 -1.85 9.96
CA ILE A 154 -10.52 -2.13 8.52
C ILE A 154 -10.77 -3.63 8.35
N GLN A 155 -11.78 -4.01 7.57
CA GLN A 155 -12.07 -5.43 7.32
C GLN A 155 -11.00 -6.07 6.44
N PRO A 156 -10.79 -7.39 6.53
CA PRO A 156 -9.96 -8.11 5.58
C PRO A 156 -10.44 -7.84 4.16
N TYR A 157 -9.50 -7.66 3.23
CA TYR A 157 -9.79 -7.36 1.84
C TYR A 157 -9.20 -8.42 0.90
N LEU A 158 -9.73 -8.47 -0.33
CA LEU A 158 -9.24 -9.39 -1.35
C LEU A 158 -7.77 -9.11 -1.68
N ASN A 159 -6.95 -10.15 -1.87
CA ASN A 159 -5.52 -10.04 -2.17
C ASN A 159 -4.67 -9.37 -1.07
N MET A 160 -5.17 -9.37 0.17
CA MET A 160 -4.41 -8.95 1.36
C MET A 160 -3.14 -9.78 1.50
N ALA A 161 -2.01 -9.09 1.64
CA ALA A 161 -0.70 -9.72 1.70
C ALA A 161 0.23 -9.05 2.72
N THR A 162 1.24 -9.80 3.14
CA THR A 162 2.32 -9.27 3.96
C THR A 162 3.06 -8.15 3.23
N GLY A 163 3.30 -7.05 3.94
CA GLY A 163 3.99 -5.88 3.43
C GLY A 163 3.08 -4.81 2.84
N ASP A 164 1.78 -5.07 2.71
CA ASP A 164 0.81 -4.04 2.33
C ASP A 164 0.88 -2.88 3.33
N ALA A 165 0.98 -1.67 2.80
CA ALA A 165 0.97 -0.42 3.56
C ALA A 165 -0.40 0.23 3.43
N ILE A 166 -0.99 0.63 4.56
CA ILE A 166 -2.31 1.26 4.58
C ILE A 166 -2.14 2.71 5.02
N THR A 167 -2.72 3.62 4.26
CA THR A 167 -2.82 5.04 4.63
C THR A 167 -4.27 5.36 4.93
N LEU A 168 -4.55 5.68 6.19
CA LEU A 168 -5.85 6.19 6.62
C LEU A 168 -5.92 7.69 6.33
N ARG A 169 -7.07 8.15 5.84
CA ARG A 169 -7.40 9.56 5.70
C ARG A 169 -8.54 9.91 6.66
N TRP A 170 -8.31 10.88 7.53
CA TRP A 170 -9.27 11.40 8.49
C TRP A 170 -9.46 12.89 8.21
N GLY A 171 -10.56 13.26 7.53
CA GLY A 171 -10.69 14.58 6.91
C GLY A 171 -9.58 14.79 5.88
N ASP A 172 -8.76 15.82 6.08
CA ASP A 172 -7.59 16.12 5.25
C ASP A 172 -6.27 15.52 5.79
N VAL A 173 -6.28 14.98 7.01
CA VAL A 173 -5.09 14.45 7.66
C VAL A 173 -4.86 12.99 7.27
N ARG A 174 -3.60 12.64 6.98
CA ARG A 174 -3.18 11.28 6.64
C ARG A 174 -2.44 10.64 7.81
N LEU A 175 -2.76 9.37 8.05
CA LEU A 175 -2.12 8.53 9.05
C LEU A 175 -1.68 7.23 8.40
N ASP A 176 -0.36 7.06 8.28
CA ASP A 176 0.22 5.80 7.81
C ASP A 176 0.21 4.76 8.92
N LEU A 177 -0.35 3.60 8.61
CA LEU A 177 -0.44 2.47 9.51
C LEU A 177 0.78 1.55 9.37
N PRO A 178 1.10 0.76 10.41
CA PRO A 178 2.10 -0.29 10.29
C PRO A 178 1.77 -1.25 9.14
N ARG A 179 2.80 -1.66 8.39
CA ARG A 179 2.62 -2.62 7.29
C ARG A 179 2.06 -3.95 7.81
N ILE A 180 1.21 -4.58 7.01
CA ILE A 180 0.60 -5.87 7.34
C ILE A 180 1.70 -6.93 7.52
N GLN A 181 1.69 -7.61 8.65
CA GLN A 181 2.57 -8.73 8.95
C GLN A 181 1.91 -10.05 8.53
N ALA A 182 2.71 -11.11 8.32
CA ALA A 182 2.20 -12.42 7.91
C ALA A 182 1.08 -12.96 8.83
N LYS A 183 1.20 -12.73 10.14
CA LYS A 183 0.18 -13.14 11.13
C LYS A 183 -1.14 -12.37 11.05
N GLY A 184 -1.15 -11.21 10.39
CA GLY A 184 -2.31 -10.33 10.27
C GLY A 184 -3.05 -10.48 8.94
N VAL A 185 -2.52 -11.26 7.99
CA VAL A 185 -3.17 -11.50 6.71
C VAL A 185 -4.49 -12.23 6.92
N GLY A 186 -5.57 -11.71 6.33
CA GLY A 186 -6.92 -12.26 6.47
C GLY A 186 -7.64 -11.87 7.77
N LEU A 187 -7.01 -11.06 8.62
CA LEU A 187 -7.61 -10.59 9.89
C LEU A 187 -7.98 -9.10 9.82
N PRO A 188 -9.02 -8.66 10.54
CA PRO A 188 -9.36 -7.24 10.61
C PRO A 188 -8.20 -6.43 11.21
N VAL A 189 -7.89 -5.30 10.59
CA VAL A 189 -6.87 -4.38 11.09
C VAL A 189 -7.51 -3.45 12.11
N GLN A 190 -7.07 -3.55 13.36
CA GLN A 190 -7.50 -2.66 14.43
C GLN A 190 -6.58 -1.44 14.49
N VAL A 191 -7.17 -0.26 14.41
CA VAL A 191 -6.47 1.02 14.33
C VAL A 191 -6.94 1.89 15.47
N TRP A 192 -5.98 2.51 16.18
CA TRP A 192 -6.28 3.55 17.14
C TRP A 192 -5.92 4.90 16.54
N VAL A 193 -6.93 5.70 16.18
CA VAL A 193 -6.71 7.04 15.64
C VAL A 193 -6.35 7.95 16.83
N PRO A 194 -5.13 8.52 16.87
CA PRO A 194 -4.70 9.34 17.98
C PRO A 194 -5.43 10.68 18.00
N SER A 195 -5.52 11.29 19.18
CA SER A 195 -6.16 12.60 19.36
C SER A 195 -5.52 13.69 18.50
N THR A 196 -4.21 13.62 18.25
CA THR A 196 -3.50 14.60 17.42
C THR A 196 -4.07 14.67 16.01
N VAL A 197 -4.31 13.52 15.37
CA VAL A 197 -4.90 13.42 14.02
C VAL A 197 -6.32 13.98 14.01
N ILE A 198 -7.12 13.68 15.04
CA ILE A 198 -8.50 14.14 15.13
C ILE A 198 -8.57 15.66 15.31
N ILE A 199 -7.72 16.21 16.19
CA ILE A 199 -7.67 17.66 16.47
C ILE A 199 -7.13 18.42 15.26
N GLU A 200 -6.10 17.89 14.60
CA GLU A 200 -5.49 18.51 13.42
C GLU A 200 -6.46 18.58 12.24
N ALA A 201 -7.31 17.56 12.06
CA ALA A 201 -8.36 17.57 11.03
C ALA A 201 -9.47 18.59 11.30
N GLY A 202 -9.57 19.08 12.54
CA GLY A 202 -10.53 20.10 12.94
C GLY A 202 -11.97 19.61 13.12
N ASP A 203 -12.83 20.54 13.53
CA ASP A 203 -14.24 20.30 13.80
C ASP A 203 -15.06 20.55 12.53
N ASP A 204 -15.13 19.55 11.64
CA ASP A 204 -16.08 19.56 10.52
C ASP A 204 -17.35 18.77 10.88
N SER A 205 -18.49 19.39 10.58
CA SER A 205 -19.81 18.76 10.64
C SER A 205 -19.97 17.57 9.69
N ARG A 206 -19.11 17.44 8.66
CA ARG A 206 -19.10 16.33 7.69
C ARG A 206 -17.67 15.85 7.41
N LEU A 207 -17.02 15.30 8.42
CA LEU A 207 -15.68 14.76 8.28
C LEU A 207 -15.69 13.40 7.58
N ASP A 208 -14.96 13.30 6.47
CA ASP A 208 -14.85 12.08 5.69
C ASP A 208 -13.67 11.21 6.13
N VAL A 209 -13.94 9.93 6.39
CA VAL A 209 -12.92 8.93 6.74
C VAL A 209 -12.86 7.86 5.67
N THR A 210 -11.66 7.62 5.13
CA THR A 210 -11.39 6.58 4.13
C THR A 210 -9.96 6.07 4.30
N TYR A 211 -9.57 5.05 3.53
CA TYR A 211 -8.21 4.54 3.49
C TYR A 211 -7.87 4.05 2.08
N CYS A 212 -6.58 3.97 1.78
CA CYS A 212 -6.08 3.27 0.60
C CYS A 212 -4.93 2.35 0.99
N ILE A 213 -4.64 1.39 0.11
CA ILE A 213 -3.67 0.33 0.34
C ILE A 213 -2.68 0.35 -0.82
N LEU A 214 -1.39 0.34 -0.48
CA LEU A 214 -0.29 0.16 -1.42
C LEU A 214 0.39 -1.18 -1.11
N ASP A 215 0.38 -2.11 -2.05
CA ASP A 215 1.06 -3.38 -1.84
C ASP A 215 2.58 -3.27 -1.96
N ARG A 216 3.27 -4.38 -1.67
CA ARG A 216 4.74 -4.45 -1.73
C ARG A 216 5.32 -4.14 -3.11
N VAL A 217 4.59 -4.40 -4.21
CA VAL A 217 5.03 -4.10 -5.58
C VAL A 217 4.43 -2.78 -6.08
N GLY A 218 3.78 -1.99 -5.24
CA GLY A 218 3.24 -0.68 -5.60
C GLY A 218 1.92 -0.71 -6.37
N ASN A 219 1.14 -1.80 -6.33
CA ASN A 219 -0.25 -1.73 -6.77
C ASN A 219 -1.07 -0.93 -5.74
N ASN A 220 -1.83 0.04 -6.21
CA ASN A 220 -2.69 0.91 -5.39
C ASN A 220 -4.14 0.42 -5.48
N SER A 221 -4.77 0.23 -4.32
CA SER A 221 -6.17 -0.21 -4.23
C SER A 221 -7.20 0.83 -4.65
N ARG A 222 -6.80 2.08 -4.85
CA ARG A 222 -7.66 3.29 -4.79
C ARG A 222 -8.27 3.47 -3.39
N TRP A 223 -9.05 4.54 -3.20
CA TRP A 223 -9.68 4.81 -1.92
C TRP A 223 -10.83 3.84 -1.67
N ALA A 224 -10.99 3.41 -0.42
CA ALA A 224 -12.18 2.70 0.01
C ALA A 224 -13.39 3.65 0.04
N PRO A 225 -14.63 3.12 0.03
CA PRO A 225 -15.81 3.95 0.15
C PRO A 225 -15.79 4.80 1.42
N VAL A 226 -16.10 6.08 1.24
CA VAL A 226 -16.00 7.09 2.30
C VAL A 226 -17.04 6.85 3.39
N ARG A 227 -16.63 7.09 4.63
CA ARG A 227 -17.50 7.13 5.80
C ARG A 227 -17.52 8.54 6.38
N THR A 228 -18.64 9.24 6.20
CA THR A 228 -18.83 10.57 6.78
C THR A 228 -19.22 10.48 8.26
N LEU A 229 -18.62 11.35 9.08
CA LEU A 229 -18.84 11.49 10.51
C LEU A 229 -19.18 12.93 10.86
N ASN A 230 -19.99 13.08 11.90
CA ASN A 230 -20.26 14.38 12.50
C ASN A 230 -19.38 14.51 13.75
N ILE A 231 -18.48 15.49 13.80
CA ILE A 231 -17.76 15.82 15.02
C ILE A 231 -18.58 16.87 15.75
N ALA A 232 -19.08 16.53 16.94
CA ALA A 232 -19.82 17.48 17.75
C ALA A 232 -18.85 18.58 18.18
N THR A 233 -19.16 19.82 17.81
CA THR A 233 -18.41 21.01 18.21
C THR A 233 -18.09 20.93 19.70
N CYS A 234 -16.81 21.06 20.05
CA CYS A 234 -16.47 21.27 21.44
C CYS A 234 -17.00 22.66 21.82
N ALA A 235 -18.24 22.73 22.34
CA ALA A 235 -18.75 23.96 22.91
C ALA A 235 -17.71 24.45 23.93
N PRO A 236 -17.23 25.70 23.84
CA PRO A 236 -16.26 26.23 24.78
C PRO A 236 -16.81 26.00 26.19
N GLN A 237 -16.02 25.36 27.05
CA GLN A 237 -16.38 25.18 28.45
C GLN A 237 -16.83 26.55 28.99
N PRO A 238 -18.04 26.69 29.54
CA PRO A 238 -18.41 27.95 30.18
C PRO A 238 -17.35 28.28 31.23
N PRO A 239 -16.92 29.55 31.34
CA PRO A 239 -15.84 29.92 32.25
C PRO A 239 -16.15 29.38 33.64
N ALA A 240 -15.14 28.79 34.28
CA ALA A 240 -15.25 28.26 35.62
C ALA A 240 -15.98 29.28 36.50
N ARG A 241 -17.09 28.85 37.11
CA ARG A 241 -17.86 29.67 38.04
C ARG A 241 -16.87 30.27 39.04
N PRO A 242 -16.83 31.60 39.22
CA PRO A 242 -15.93 32.19 40.20
C PRO A 242 -16.26 31.58 41.56
N VAL A 243 -15.22 31.11 42.25
CA VAL A 243 -15.29 30.63 43.62
C VAL A 243 -16.00 31.73 44.41
N ARG A 244 -17.22 31.44 44.88
CA ARG A 244 -17.91 32.31 45.83
C ARG A 244 -17.01 32.40 47.04
N ALA A 245 -16.47 33.59 47.29
CA ALA A 245 -15.77 33.90 48.53
C ALA A 245 -16.63 33.43 49.69
N ALA A 246 -16.02 32.66 50.59
CA ALA A 246 -16.64 32.14 51.79
C ALA A 246 -17.35 33.27 52.53
N THR A 247 -18.63 33.06 52.82
CA THR A 247 -19.43 33.94 53.67
C THR A 247 -18.66 34.18 54.96
N THR A 248 -18.22 35.41 55.17
CA THR A 248 -17.54 35.85 56.38
C THR A 248 -18.43 35.53 57.58
N TYR A 249 -17.89 34.74 58.50
CA TYR A 249 -18.46 34.40 59.80
C TYR A 249 -18.99 35.66 60.50
N GLN A 250 -20.29 35.71 60.80
CA GLN A 250 -20.85 36.68 61.74
C GLN A 250 -20.77 36.09 63.17
N PRO A 251 -20.15 36.78 64.14
CA PRO A 251 -20.10 36.31 65.51
C PRO A 251 -21.51 36.34 66.14
N ARG A 252 -21.82 35.30 66.91
CA ARG A 252 -23.05 35.21 67.72
C ARG A 252 -23.09 36.35 68.73
N GLN A 253 -24.23 37.04 68.81
CA GLN A 253 -24.48 37.96 69.93
C GLN A 253 -24.59 37.16 71.24
N PRO A 254 -23.87 37.55 72.31
CA PRO A 254 -24.08 36.98 73.64
C PRO A 254 -25.45 37.42 74.17
N GLY A 255 -26.23 36.47 74.67
CA GLY A 255 -27.47 36.77 75.37
C GLY A 255 -27.23 37.58 76.65
N SER A 256 -28.28 38.21 77.16
CA SER A 256 -28.32 38.59 78.56
C SER A 256 -29.74 38.42 79.13
N PRO A 257 -29.82 38.11 80.43
CA PRO A 257 -30.95 37.46 81.07
C PRO A 257 -31.81 38.45 81.87
N CYS A 258 -32.91 37.92 82.44
CA CYS A 258 -33.65 38.37 83.63
C CYS A 258 -35.16 38.58 83.39
N GLU A 259 -35.96 37.60 83.82
CA GLU A 259 -37.23 37.81 84.55
C GLU A 259 -36.94 38.41 85.96
N PRO A 260 -37.89 38.81 86.83
CA PRO A 260 -39.36 38.56 86.84
C PRO A 260 -40.24 39.77 87.24
N GLY A 261 -41.56 39.58 87.18
CA GLY A 261 -42.60 40.45 87.74
C GLY A 261 -44.01 39.96 87.40
#